data_AF-A0A558DDK9-F1
#
_entry.id   AF-A0A558DDK9-F1
#
_cell.length_a   1.000
_cell.length_b   1.000
_cell.length_c   1.000
_cell.angle_alpha   90.00
_cell.angle_beta   90.00
_cell.angle_gamma   90.00
#
_symmetry.space_group_name_H-M   'P 1'
#
loop_
_entity.id
_entity.type
_entity.pdbx_description
1 polymer ?
#
loop_
_entity_poly.entity_id
_entity_poly.type
_entity_poly.pdbx_seq_one_letter_code
_entity_poly.pdbx_strand_id
1 'polypeptide(L)' 'VTARAAARMLRRDRPRSLIFAAPVCAPEAAIGLKSEVDDVVCVLRPERFRAVGEWYADFGQTTDEEVIELLG' A
#
# COMPACT_ATOMS: atom_id res chain seq x y z
N VAL A 1 1.43 8.38 -5.98
CA VAL A 1 1.97 7.86 -4.71
C VAL A 1 2.82 6.62 -4.96
N THR A 2 3.75 6.30 -4.06
CA THR A 2 4.76 5.22 -4.16
C THR A 2 4.19 3.90 -4.67
N ALA A 3 3.04 3.47 -4.14
CA ALA A 3 2.34 2.25 -4.58
C ALA A 3 2.03 2.22 -6.09
N ARG A 4 1.63 3.36 -6.67
CA ARG A 4 1.36 3.46 -8.12
C ARG A 4 2.64 3.33 -8.94
N ALA A 5 3.73 3.93 -8.48
CA ALA A 5 5.02 3.81 -9.16
C ALA A 5 5.54 2.37 -9.11
N ALA A 6 5.44 1.73 -7.95
CA ALA A 6 5.77 0.31 -7.78
C ALA A 6 4.91 -0.60 -8.67
N ALA A 7 3.59 -0.38 -8.72
CA ALA A 7 2.69 -1.16 -9.59
C ALA A 7 3.08 -1.05 -11.07
N ARG A 8 3.37 0.17 -11.55
CA ARG A 8 3.82 0.40 -12.94
C ARG A 8 5.15 -0.26 -13.26
N MET A 9 6.07 -0.28 -12.30
CA MET A 9 7.34 -0.98 -12.42
C MET A 9 7.11 -2.49 -12.54
N LEU A 10 6.38 -3.08 -11.59
CA LEU A 10 6.08 -4.51 -11.54
C LEU A 10 5.29 -4.99 -12.78
N ARG A 11 4.40 -4.17 -13.34
CA ARG A 11 3.66 -4.49 -14.57
C ARG A 11 4.58 -4.77 -15.77
N ARG A 12 5.78 -4.19 -15.81
CA ARG A 12 6.74 -4.42 -16.92
C ARG A 12 7.23 -5.86 -16.96
N ASP A 13 7.27 -6.52 -15.81
CA ASP A 13 7.70 -7.91 -15.67
C ASP A 13 6.58 -8.92 -15.99
N ARG A 14 5.39 -8.43 -16.37
CA ARG A 14 4.21 -9.22 -16.75
C ARG A 14 3.87 -10.33 -15.75
N PRO A 15 3.63 -9.99 -14.46
CA PRO A 15 3.17 -10.96 -13.50
C PRO A 15 1.82 -11.54 -13.94
N ARG A 16 1.53 -12.78 -13.53
CA ARG A 16 0.23 -13.41 -13.78
C ARG A 16 -0.93 -12.61 -13.18
N SER A 17 -0.70 -11.99 -12.03
CA SER A 17 -1.63 -11.13 -11.31
C SER A 17 -0.85 -10.14 -10.46
N LEU A 18 -1.36 -8.92 -10.32
CA LEU A 18 -0.82 -7.88 -9.46
C LEU A 18 -1.94 -7.33 -8.57
N ILE A 19 -1.82 -7.50 -7.26
CA ILE A 19 -2.83 -7.08 -6.28
C ILE A 19 -2.19 -6.09 -5.33
N PHE A 20 -2.84 -4.95 -5.10
CA PHE A 20 -2.45 -4.05 -4.02
C PHE A 20 -3.22 -4.42 -2.75
N ALA A 21 -2.51 -4.64 -1.65
CA ALA A 21 -3.11 -4.95 -0.35
C ALA A 21 -2.61 -3.97 0.73
N ALA A 22 -3.53 -3.42 1.52
CA ALA A 22 -3.18 -2.54 2.65
C ALA A 22 -4.18 -2.67 3.82
N PRO A 23 -3.75 -2.49 5.07
CA PRO A 23 -4.66 -2.47 6.22
C PRO A 23 -5.64 -1.29 6.19
N VAL A 24 -5.15 -0.10 5.83
CA VAL A 24 -5.98 1.11 5.68
C VAL A 24 -5.56 1.90 4.45
N CYS A 25 -6.53 2.51 3.77
CA CYS A 25 -6.28 3.32 2.60
C CYS A 25 -7.31 4.45 2.48
N ALA A 26 -6.88 5.60 1.96
CA ALA A 26 -7.80 6.66 1.55
C ALA A 26 -8.68 6.16 0.37
N PRO A 27 -10.00 6.43 0.37
CA PRO A 27 -10.91 6.00 -0.69
C PRO A 27 -10.43 6.40 -2.10
N GLU A 28 -9.94 7.62 -2.25
CA GLU A 28 -9.46 8.17 -3.53
C GLU A 28 -8.19 7.47 -4.00
N ALA A 29 -7.31 7.10 -3.07
CA ALA A 29 -6.08 6.35 -3.38
C ALA A 29 -6.42 4.93 -3.86
N ALA A 30 -7.39 4.27 -3.22
CA ALA A 30 -7.87 2.96 -3.65
C ALA A 30 -8.49 3.01 -5.06
N ILE A 31 -9.31 4.03 -5.35
CA ILE A 31 -9.89 4.24 -6.68
C ILE A 31 -8.79 4.46 -7.71
N GLY A 32 -7.82 5.33 -7.41
CA GLY A 32 -6.72 5.65 -8.33
C GLY A 32 -5.75 4.48 -8.58
N LEU A 33 -5.71 3.47 -7.72
CA LEU A 33 -4.89 2.27 -7.90
C LEU A 33 -5.55 1.22 -8.79
N LYS A 34 -6.89 1.18 -8.88
CA LYS A 34 -7.62 0.18 -9.68
C LYS A 34 -7.24 0.18 -11.17
N SER A 35 -6.71 1.29 -11.70
CA SER A 35 -6.23 1.35 -13.09
C SER A 35 -4.84 0.73 -13.30
N GLU A 36 -4.14 0.36 -12.23
CA GLU A 36 -2.71 -0.01 -12.24
C GLU A 36 -2.50 -1.47 -11.82
N VAL A 37 -3.40 -2.00 -10.99
CA VAL A 37 -3.38 -3.36 -10.45
C VAL A 37 -4.67 -4.10 -10.84
N ASP A 38 -4.65 -5.42 -10.78
CA ASP A 38 -5.80 -6.25 -11.12
C ASP A 38 -6.87 -6.23 -10.01
N ASP A 39 -6.45 -6.06 -8.75
CA ASP A 39 -7.35 -5.89 -7.61
C ASP A 39 -6.74 -5.03 -6.48
N VAL A 40 -7.62 -4.43 -5.68
CA VAL A 40 -7.29 -3.61 -4.51
C VAL A 40 -8.00 -4.19 -3.29
N VAL A 41 -7.22 -4.79 -2.39
CA VAL A 41 -7.68 -5.33 -1.11
C VAL A 41 -7.33 -4.34 -0.01
N CYS A 42 -8.36 -3.77 0.63
CA CYS A 42 -8.18 -2.81 1.70
C CYS A 42 -9.15 -3.12 2.83
N VAL A 43 -8.60 -3.42 4.02
CA VAL A 43 -9.38 -3.87 5.19
C VAL A 43 -10.28 -2.74 5.67
N LEU A 44 -9.72 -1.54 5.84
CA LEU A 44 -10.46 -0.34 6.22
C LEU A 44 -10.33 0.76 5.17
N ARG A 45 -11.47 1.34 4.78
CA ARG A 45 -11.59 2.47 3.85
C ARG A 45 -12.38 3.62 4.50
N PRO A 46 -11.77 4.37 5.41
CA PRO A 46 -12.46 5.42 6.17
C PRO A 46 -12.84 6.60 5.27
N GLU A 47 -14.07 7.08 5.36
CA GLU A 47 -14.52 8.28 4.62
C GLU A 47 -13.76 9.54 5.04
N ARG A 48 -13.39 9.62 6.33
CA ARG A 48 -12.62 10.72 6.90
C ARG A 48 -11.19 10.26 7.19
N PHE A 49 -10.43 10.03 6.12
CA PHE A 49 -9.03 9.64 6.21
C PHE A 49 -8.13 10.89 6.27
N ARG A 50 -7.37 11.07 7.36
CA ARG A 50 -6.38 12.17 7.47
C ARG A 50 -4.95 11.66 7.37
N ALA A 51 -4.63 10.61 8.13
CA ALA A 51 -3.31 9.99 8.13
C ALA A 51 -3.39 8.48 8.39
N VAL A 52 -2.38 7.75 7.93
CA VAL A 52 -2.26 6.29 8.18
C VAL A 52 -2.13 6.01 9.68
N GLY A 53 -1.34 6.81 10.41
CA GLY A 53 -1.04 6.58 11.82
C GLY A 53 -2.24 6.68 12.77
N GLU A 54 -3.33 7.34 12.38
CA GLU A 54 -4.56 7.39 13.20
C GLU A 54 -5.22 6.02 13.39
N TRP A 55 -4.84 5.03 12.56
CA TRP A 55 -5.42 3.68 12.55
C TRP A 55 -4.56 2.63 13.26
N TYR A 56 -3.45 3.05 13.87
CA TYR A 56 -2.53 2.18 14.59
C TYR A 56 -2.39 2.66 16.03
N ALA A 57 -2.57 1.74 17.00
CA ALA A 57 -2.34 2.06 18.41
C ALA A 57 -0.86 2.36 18.70
N ASP A 58 0.03 1.70 17.96
CA ASP A 58 1.47 1.97 17.92
C ASP A 58 1.86 2.27 16.47
N PHE A 59 2.36 3.48 16.24
CA PHE A 59 2.83 3.96 14.94
C PHE A 59 4.26 4.50 15.05
N GLY A 60 5.11 3.77 15.79
CA GLY A 60 6.54 4.01 15.84
C GLY A 60 7.18 3.99 14.46
N GLN A 61 8.23 4.80 14.29
CA GLN A 61 9.00 4.81 13.05
C GLN A 61 9.78 3.51 12.91
N THR A 62 9.61 2.81 11.79
CA THR A 62 10.45 1.67 11.41
C THR A 62 11.80 2.18 10.89
N THR A 63 12.92 1.70 11.43
CA THR A 63 14.27 2.13 11.01
C THR A 63 14.81 1.30 9.85
N ASP A 64 15.83 1.82 9.17
CA ASP A 64 16.51 1.08 8.10
C ASP A 64 17.19 -0.19 8.64
N GLU A 65 17.72 -0.15 9.87
CA GLU A 65 18.33 -1.31 10.54
C GLU A 65 17.32 -2.43 10.75
N GLU A 66 16.11 -2.12 11.24
CA GLU A 66 15.03 -3.10 11.42
C GLU A 66 14.62 -3.72 10.08
N VAL A 67 14.55 -2.92 9.01
CA VAL A 67 14.24 -3.42 7.66
C VAL A 67 15.32 -4.37 7.16
N ILE A 68 16.59 -4.01 7.33
CA ILE A 68 17.73 -4.84 6.89
C ILE A 68 17.74 -6.17 7.66
N GLU A 69 17.53 -6.14 8.98
CA GLU A 69 17.48 -7.35 9.80
C GLU A 69 16.40 -8.33 9.33
N LEU A 70 15.23 -7.84 8.90
CA LEU A 70 14.13 -8.67 8.40
C LEU A 70 14.36 -9.27 7.01
N LEU A 71 15.26 -8.71 6.20
CA LEU A 71 15.51 -9.17 4.84
C LEU A 71 16.54 -10.32 4.75
N GLY A 72 17.32 -10.54 5.80
CA GLY A 72 18.36 -11.59 5.87
C GLY A 72 19.72 -11.13 5.40
#